data_AF-A0A537U8H8-F1
#
_entry.id   AF-A0A537U8H8-F1
#
_cell.length_a   1.000
_cell.length_b   1.000
_cell.length_c   1.000
_cell.angle_alpha   90.00
_cell.angle_beta   90.00
_cell.angle_gamma   90.00
#
_symmetry.space_group_name_H-M   'P 1'
#
loop_
_entity.id
_entity.type
_entity.pdbx_description
1 polymer ?
#
loop_
_entity_poly.entity_id
_entity_poly.type
_entity_poly.pdbx_seq_one_letter_code
_entity_poly.pdbx_strand_id
1 'polypeptide(L)' 'MKGNVIVTSGTALLAAKQVPIVFAVANDPVSSGFVASLSRPGGNITGLSLQATVDVRGLH' A
#
# COMPACT_ATOMS: atom_id res chain seq x y z
N MET A 1 0.10 27.83 2.99
CA MET A 1 0.97 26.94 2.19
C MET A 1 0.09 25.83 1.62
N LYS A 2 0.22 25.45 0.33
CA LYS A 2 -0.58 24.38 -0.29
C LYS A 2 0.31 23.13 -0.42
N GLY A 3 -0.11 22.01 0.17
CA GLY A 3 0.60 20.72 0.05
C GLY A 3 0.08 19.91 -1.15
N ASN A 4 0.97 19.16 -1.81
CA ASN A 4 0.61 18.25 -2.91
C ASN A 4 0.61 16.80 -2.40
N VAL A 5 -0.32 15.99 -2.92
CA VAL A 5 -0.44 14.55 -2.65
C VAL A 5 -0.71 13.84 -3.97
N ILE A 6 -0.10 12.68 -4.18
CA ILE A 6 -0.35 11.81 -5.33
C ILE A 6 -1.25 10.65 -4.88
N VAL A 7 -2.30 10.36 -5.64
CA VAL A 7 -3.16 9.19 -5.44
C VAL A 7 -3.02 8.26 -6.63
N THR A 8 -2.79 6.98 -6.39
CA THR A 8 -2.61 5.95 -7.43
C THR A 8 -3.53 4.74 -7.23
N SER A 9 -3.77 3.97 -8.28
CA SER A 9 -4.46 2.68 -8.25
C SER A 9 -3.56 1.57 -8.80
N GLY A 10 -3.55 0.41 -8.15
CA GLY A 10 -2.74 -0.74 -8.54
C GLY A 10 -1.31 -0.75 -7.99
N THR A 11 -0.47 -1.63 -8.54
CA THR A 11 0.90 -1.91 -8.04
C THR A 11 1.99 -1.09 -8.73
N ALA A 12 1.65 -0.07 -9.51
CA ALA A 12 2.64 0.81 -10.12
C ALA A 12 2.73 2.11 -9.31
N LEU A 13 3.69 2.17 -8.38
CA LEU A 13 4.01 3.39 -7.64
C LEU A 13 5.24 4.05 -8.26
N LEU A 14 5.09 5.31 -8.70
CA LEU A 14 6.23 6.14 -9.11
C LEU A 14 7.06 6.49 -7.86
N ALA A 15 8.40 6.42 -7.97
CA ALA A 15 9.30 6.78 -6.88
C ALA A 15 9.35 8.31 -6.66
N ALA A 16 8.27 8.91 -6.17
CA ALA A 16 8.29 10.30 -5.72
C ALA A 16 8.79 10.33 -4.28
N LYS A 17 10.07 10.60 -4.05
CA LYS A 17 10.67 10.50 -2.70
C LYS A 17 10.21 11.56 -1.68
N GLN A 18 9.63 12.67 -2.15
CA GLN A 18 9.32 13.84 -1.32
C GLN A 18 7.84 14.26 -1.33
N VAL A 19 7.02 13.61 -2.16
CA VAL A 19 5.58 13.89 -2.23
C VAL A 19 4.86 12.72 -1.57
N PRO A 20 3.96 12.94 -0.59
CA PRO A 20 3.17 11.85 -0.03
C PRO A 20 2.40 11.12 -1.13
N ILE A 21 2.48 9.79 -1.12
CA ILE A 21 1.70 8.96 -2.04
C ILE A 21 0.72 8.11 -1.24
N VAL A 22 -0.53 8.12 -1.68
CA VAL A 22 -1.59 7.24 -1.17
C VAL A 22 -2.03 6.30 -2.29
N PHE A 23 -1.81 4.99 -2.16
CA PHE A 23 -2.42 4.02 -3.06
C PHE A 23 -3.84 3.70 -2.59
N ALA A 24 -4.78 3.70 -3.54
CA ALA A 24 -6.19 3.43 -3.26
C ALA A 24 -6.41 1.96 -2.87
N VAL A 25 -5.70 1.03 -3.53
CA VAL A 25 -5.78 -0.39 -3.23
C VAL A 25 -4.51 -1.13 -3.67
N ALA A 26 -4.02 -2.04 -2.83
CA ALA A 26 -2.97 -3.00 -3.16
C ALA A 26 -3.26 -4.36 -2.52
N ASN A 27 -2.94 -5.46 -3.20
CA ASN A 27 -3.10 -6.80 -2.64
C ASN A 27 -2.05 -7.04 -1.53
N ASP A 28 -0.77 -7.00 -1.90
CA ASP A 28 0.35 -7.15 -0.96
C ASP A 28 1.38 -6.04 -1.16
N PRO A 29 1.21 -4.89 -0.50
CA PRO A 29 2.13 -3.75 -0.63
C PRO A 29 3.49 -3.98 0.06
N VAL A 30 3.59 -4.97 0.95
CA VAL A 30 4.85 -5.33 1.62
C VAL A 30 5.71 -6.15 0.67
N SER A 31 5.14 -7.22 0.09
CA SER A 31 5.82 -8.06 -0.91
C SER A 31 6.18 -7.27 -2.17
N SER A 32 5.34 -6.29 -2.54
CA SER A 32 5.65 -5.38 -3.66
C SER A 32 6.74 -4.34 -3.35
N GLY A 33 7.20 -4.24 -2.10
CA GLY A 33 8.25 -3.31 -1.68
C GLY A 33 7.81 -1.84 -1.55
N PHE A 34 6.50 -1.56 -1.53
CA PHE A 34 5.99 -0.18 -1.41
C PHE A 34 6.09 0.34 0.01
N VAL A 35 5.95 -0.54 0.99
CA VAL A 35 5.95 -0.22 2.41
C VAL A 35 6.75 -1.29 3.17
N ALA A 36 7.46 -0.89 4.22
CA ALA A 36 8.24 -1.82 5.05
C ALA A 36 7.35 -2.76 5.87
N SER A 37 6.17 -2.30 6.29
CA SER A 37 5.14 -3.09 6.96
C SER A 37 3.79 -2.39 6.88
N LEU A 38 2.69 -3.11 7.07
CA LEU A 38 1.34 -2.53 7.08
C LEU A 38 1.15 -1.54 8.24
N SER A 39 1.63 -1.88 9.44
CA SER A 39 1.48 -1.02 10.62
C SER A 39 2.46 0.16 10.63
N ARG A 40 3.61 0.04 9.95
CA ARG A 40 4.65 1.06 9.86
C ARG A 40 5.27 1.07 8.45
N PRO A 41 4.75 1.92 7.54
CA PRO A 41 5.18 1.92 6.15
C PRO A 41 6.65 2.29 5.89
N GLY A 42 7.29 3.03 6.80
CA GLY A 42 8.74 3.30 6.75
C GLY A 42 9.19 4.36 5.73
N GLY A 43 8.26 5.04 5.07
CA GLY A 43 8.55 6.08 4.08
C GLY A 43 7.34 6.99 3.84
N ASN A 44 7.27 7.61 2.67
CA ASN A 44 6.21 8.55 2.28
C ASN A 44 5.05 7.90 1.49
N ILE A 45 4.98 6.57 1.47
CA ILE A 45 3.96 5.77 0.78
C ILE A 45 3.04 5.12 1.82
N THR A 46 1.72 5.22 1.63
CA THR A 46 0.69 4.59 2.47
C THR A 46 -0.54 4.23 1.63
N GLY A 47 -1.54 3.55 2.22
CA GLY A 47 -2.78 3.21 1.51
C GLY A 47 -3.58 2.07 2.14
N LEU A 48 -4.46 1.45 1.34
CA LEU A 48 -5.33 0.34 1.76
C LEU A 48 -4.88 -0.99 1.18
N SER A 49 -4.74 -2.01 2.03
CA SER A 49 -4.45 -3.38 1.61
C SER A 49 -5.71 -4.25 1.64
N LEU A 50 -5.90 -5.10 0.63
CA LEU A 50 -6.91 -6.15 0.63
C LEU A 50 -6.36 -7.40 1.31
N GLN A 51 -6.69 -7.59 2.58
CA GLN A 51 -6.35 -8.81 3.31
C GLN A 51 -7.49 -9.82 3.17
N ALA A 52 -7.25 -10.85 2.36
CA ALA A 52 -8.10 -12.02 2.32
C ALA A 52 -7.46 -13.13 3.17
N THR A 53 -8.27 -13.75 4.03
CA THR A 53 -7.89 -14.98 4.74
C THR A 53 -8.69 -16.13 4.15
N VAL A 54 -8.03 -17.22 3.78
CA VAL A 54 -8.72 -18.46 3.45
C VAL A 54 -9.11 -19.12 4.78
N ASP A 55 -10.41 -19.33 5.02
CA ASP A 55 -10.85 -20.17 6.12
C ASP A 55 -10.56 -21.63 5.78
N VAL A 56 -9.52 -22.17 6.40
CA VAL A 56 -9.10 -23.55 6.20
C VAL A 56 -10.05 -24.56 6.86
N ARG A 57 -10.95 -24.12 7.75
CA ARG A 57 -11.88 -25.01 8.46
C ARG A 57 -13.01 -25.54 7.58
N GLY A 58 -13.32 -24.87 6.47
CA GLY A 58 -14.32 -25.29 5.49
C GLY A 58 -13.77 -26.17 4.36
N LEU A 59 -12.48 -26.53 4.39
CA LEU A 59 -11.80 -27.28 3.32
C LEU A 59 -11.66 -28.78 3.63
N HIS A 60 -12.34 -29.27 4.67
CA HIS A 60 -12.29 -30.65 5.16
C HIS A 60 -13.69 -31.27 5.11
#